data_AF-A0AAE1L3Z6-F1
#
_entry.id   AF-A0AAE1L3Z6-F1
#
_cell.length_a   1.000
_cell.length_b   1.000
_cell.length_c   1.000
_cell.angle_alpha   90.00
_cell.angle_beta   90.00
_cell.angle_gamma   90.00
#
_symmetry.space_group_name_H-M   'P 1'
#
loop_
_entity.id
_entity.type
_entity.pdbx_description
1 polymer ?
#
loop_
_entity_poly.entity_id
_entity_poly.type
_entity_poly.pdbx_seq_one_letter_code
_entity_poly.pdbx_strand_id
1 'polypeptide(L)'
;MTLVHAFTRQTDAWSPRQWRHLSGISEINCTFKHFPDKKNSVADALSSIEIDAIQLGLDYNHLAKEQQQDPDTTAARTAITALQWKDVLLGDSGNIILCDISTKRPRT
;
A
#
# COMPACT_ATOMS: atom_id res chain seq x y z
N MET A 1 -8.26 15.54 10.22
CA MET A 1 -7.85 16.17 11.49
C MET A 1 -6.38 15.79 11.71
N THR A 2 -5.46 16.74 11.85
CA THR A 2 -4.04 16.44 12.10
C THR A 2 -3.78 16.22 13.58
N LEU A 3 -2.71 15.49 13.93
CA LEU A 3 -2.30 15.28 15.32
C LEU A 3 -2.01 16.60 16.05
N VAL A 4 -1.42 17.57 15.34
CA VAL A 4 -1.21 18.94 15.83
C VAL A 4 -2.54 19.55 16.29
N HIS A 5 -3.58 19.45 15.48
CA HIS A 5 -4.91 19.99 15.80
C HIS A 5 -5.57 19.28 16.99
N ALA A 6 -5.32 17.97 17.16
CA ALA A 6 -5.85 17.19 18.27
C ALA A 6 -5.24 17.60 19.62
N PHE A 7 -3.95 17.94 19.66
CA PHE A 7 -3.29 18.39 20.89
C PHE A 7 -3.49 19.87 21.21
N THR A 8 -3.92 20.69 20.23
CA THR A 8 -4.20 22.11 20.46
C THR A 8 -5.64 22.39 20.89
N ARG A 9 -6.57 21.45 20.70
CA ARG A 9 -7.99 21.64 21.03
C ARG A 9 -8.38 20.89 22.29
N GLN A 10 -8.87 21.64 23.26
CA GLN A 10 -9.18 21.15 24.60
C GLN A 10 -10.60 20.56 24.75
N THR A 11 -11.49 20.77 23.77
CA THR A 11 -12.94 20.57 23.94
C THR A 11 -13.59 19.60 22.94
N ASP A 12 -12.83 18.93 22.09
CA ASP A 12 -13.41 17.99 21.14
C ASP A 12 -13.78 16.67 21.86
N ALA A 13 -15.00 16.20 21.67
CA ALA A 13 -15.43 14.91 22.20
C ALA A 13 -14.71 13.77 21.44
N TRP A 14 -13.63 13.26 22.01
CA TRP A 14 -12.88 12.14 21.43
C TRP A 14 -13.54 10.81 21.75
N SER A 15 -13.58 9.91 20.77
CA SER A 15 -13.97 8.52 21.02
C SER A 15 -13.00 7.85 22.02
N PRO A 16 -13.43 6.80 22.74
CA PRO A 16 -12.55 6.08 23.67
C PRO A 16 -11.27 5.54 23.00
N ARG A 17 -11.33 5.19 21.70
CA ARG A 17 -10.15 4.76 20.94
C ARG A 17 -9.18 5.93 20.71
N GLN A 18 -9.68 7.08 20.28
CA GLN A 18 -8.85 8.28 20.07
C GLN A 18 -8.20 8.74 21.37
N TRP A 19 -8.96 8.73 22.48
CA TRP A 19 -8.45 9.12 23.79
C TRP A 19 -7.28 8.25 24.25
N ARG A 20 -7.38 6.92 24.11
CA ARG A 20 -6.27 6.00 24.44
C ARG A 20 -5.00 6.28 23.63
N HIS A 21 -5.14 6.54 22.33
CA HIS A 21 -4.00 6.89 21.50
C HIS A 21 -3.38 8.24 21.91
N LEU A 22 -4.20 9.26 22.18
CA LEU A 22 -3.70 10.56 22.62
C LEU A 22 -3.02 10.49 23.99
N SER A 23 -3.55 9.70 24.93
CA SER A 23 -2.93 9.46 26.24
C SER A 23 -1.54 8.86 26.08
N GLY A 24 -1.39 7.78 25.31
CA GLY A 24 -0.08 7.15 25.11
C GLY A 24 0.92 8.05 24.39
N ILE A 25 0.45 8.89 23.46
CA ILE A 25 1.29 9.89 22.81
C ILE A 25 1.73 10.99 23.79
N SER A 26 0.85 11.39 24.72
CA SER A 26 1.13 12.46 25.71
C SER A 26 2.15 12.06 26.78
N GLU A 27 2.31 10.75 27.03
CA GLU A 27 3.30 10.23 27.96
C GLU A 27 4.74 10.41 27.45
N ILE A 28 4.91 10.64 26.14
CA ILE A 28 6.22 10.83 25.51
C ILE A 28 6.47 12.33 25.31
N ASN A 29 7.64 12.81 25.74
CA ASN A 29 8.06 14.20 25.55
C ASN A 29 8.45 14.47 24.08
N CYS A 30 7.46 14.76 23.24
CA CYS A 30 7.61 15.01 21.81
C CYS A 30 7.00 16.35 21.39
N THR A 31 7.58 16.98 20.35
CA THR A 31 7.02 18.18 19.73
C THR A 31 6.39 17.85 18.37
N PHE A 32 5.16 18.32 18.13
CA PHE A 32 4.46 18.10 16.85
C PHE A 32 4.66 19.29 15.89
N LYS A 33 5.03 18.98 14.65
CA LYS A 33 5.11 19.97 13.55
C LYS A 33 4.42 19.40 12.32
N HIS A 34 3.60 20.20 11.66
CA HIS A 34 3.01 19.82 10.39
C HIS A 34 4.04 19.96 9.28
N PHE A 35 4.30 18.87 8.55
CA PHE A 35 5.13 18.89 7.35
C PHE A 35 4.24 18.72 6.13
N PRO A 36 4.31 19.64 5.15
CA PRO A 36 3.62 19.44 3.88
C PRO A 36 4.28 18.28 3.12
N ASP A 37 3.49 17.52 2.36
CA ASP A 37 3.87 16.25 1.73
C ASP A 37 5.23 16.32 0.99
N LYS A 38 5.47 17.40 0.25
CA LYS A 38 6.73 17.62 -0.50
C LYS A 38 8.00 17.71 0.37
N LYS A 39 7.87 17.97 1.68
CA LYS A 39 8.98 18.05 2.64
C LYS A 39 9.22 16.76 3.41
N ASN A 40 8.37 15.75 3.23
CA ASN A 40 8.48 14.47 3.91
C ASN A 40 8.76 13.33 2.93
N SER A 41 9.59 13.58 1.91
CA SER A 41 9.85 12.62 0.82
C SER A 41 10.37 11.27 1.30
N VAL A 42 11.12 11.22 2.42
CA VAL A 42 11.61 9.96 2.98
C VAL A 42 10.47 9.15 3.61
N ALA A 43 9.62 9.76 4.45
CA ALA A 43 8.50 9.02 5.01
C ALA A 43 7.42 8.75 3.96
N ASP A 44 7.24 9.65 3.00
CA ASP A 44 6.38 9.44 1.84
C ASP A 44 6.89 8.24 1.03
N ALA A 45 8.18 8.20 0.69
CA ALA A 45 8.83 7.06 0.04
C ALA A 45 8.70 5.78 0.87
N LEU A 46 8.94 5.80 2.19
CA LEU A 46 8.80 4.62 3.03
C LEU A 46 7.35 4.17 3.22
N SER A 47 6.39 5.10 3.26
CA SER A 47 4.96 4.78 3.36
C SER A 47 4.38 4.32 2.02
N SER A 48 4.99 4.75 0.92
CA SER A 48 4.71 4.34 -0.45
C SER A 48 5.63 3.24 -0.95
N ILE A 49 6.48 2.66 -0.08
CA ILE A 49 6.91 1.27 -0.24
C ILE A 49 5.64 0.45 -0.01
N GLU A 50 4.81 0.44 -1.04
CA GLU A 50 4.13 -0.78 -1.41
C GLU A 50 5.26 -1.81 -1.53
N ILE A 51 5.09 -2.96 -0.87
CA ILE A 51 5.98 -4.10 -1.04
C ILE A 51 5.94 -4.41 -2.55
N ASP A 52 6.89 -3.83 -3.27
CA ASP A 52 6.77 -3.59 -4.70
C ASP A 52 6.88 -4.95 -5.40
N ALA A 53 5.74 -5.39 -5.92
CA ALA A 53 5.49 -5.85 -7.29
C ALA A 53 6.30 -7.01 -7.88
N ILE A 54 7.57 -7.20 -7.51
CA ILE A 54 8.46 -8.24 -8.01
C ILE A 54 9.43 -8.57 -6.86
N GLN A 55 9.10 -9.55 -6.01
CA GLN A 55 10.04 -10.01 -4.97
C GLN A 55 11.25 -10.70 -5.60
N LEU A 56 12.45 -10.19 -5.30
CA LEU A 56 13.68 -10.92 -5.60
C LEU A 56 13.67 -12.27 -4.87
N GLY A 57 13.84 -13.36 -5.63
CA GLY A 57 13.86 -14.73 -5.12
C GLY A 57 12.57 -15.53 -5.38
N LEU A 58 11.53 -14.92 -5.96
CA LEU A 58 10.38 -15.68 -6.48
C LEU A 58 10.72 -16.36 -7.81
N ASP A 59 10.34 -17.64 -7.95
CA ASP A 59 10.37 -18.32 -9.24
C ASP A 59 9.15 -17.96 -10.08
N TYR A 60 9.31 -16.94 -10.90
CA TYR A 60 8.27 -16.44 -11.80
C TYR A 60 7.83 -17.45 -12.87
N ASN A 61 8.63 -18.46 -13.17
CA ASN A 61 8.20 -19.55 -14.06
C ASN A 61 7.14 -20.42 -13.40
N HIS A 62 7.32 -20.69 -12.10
CA HIS A 62 6.36 -21.46 -11.31
C HIS A 62 5.05 -20.68 -11.16
N LEU A 63 5.15 -19.40 -10.80
CA LEU A 63 4.00 -18.51 -10.65
C LEU A 63 3.17 -18.43 -11.94
N ALA A 64 3.82 -18.27 -13.09
CA ALA A 64 3.12 -18.21 -14.39
C ALA A 64 2.36 -19.51 -14.70
N LYS A 65 2.91 -20.68 -14.32
CA LYS A 65 2.22 -21.97 -14.50
C LYS A 65 1.02 -22.12 -13.56
N GLU A 66 1.16 -21.72 -12.31
CA GLU A 66 0.06 -21.75 -11.34
C GLU A 66 -1.08 -20.83 -11.76
N GLN A 67 -0.77 -19.60 -12.19
CA GLN A 67 -1.77 -18.65 -12.71
C GLN A 67 -2.53 -19.18 -13.94
N GLN A 68 -1.88 -19.96 -14.81
CA GLN A 68 -2.56 -20.57 -15.96
C GLN A 68 -3.53 -21.69 -15.55
N GLN A 69 -3.26 -22.38 -14.45
CA GLN A 69 -4.06 -23.50 -13.98
C GLN A 69 -5.15 -23.06 -12.98
N ASP A 70 -5.04 -21.85 -12.45
CA ASP A 70 -5.95 -21.31 -11.45
C ASP A 70 -7.24 -20.72 -12.09
N PRO A 71 -8.43 -21.27 -11.77
CA PRO A 71 -9.69 -20.74 -12.26
C PRO A 71 -9.97 -19.32 -11.76
N ASP A 72 -9.50 -18.93 -10.57
CA ASP A 72 -9.74 -17.59 -10.02
C ASP A 72 -9.01 -16.52 -10.85
N THR A 73 -7.82 -16.85 -11.35
CA THR A 73 -7.07 -16.02 -12.29
C THR A 73 -7.83 -15.80 -13.60
N THR A 74 -8.55 -16.80 -14.11
CA THR A 74 -9.39 -16.63 -15.31
C THR A 74 -10.61 -15.75 -15.04
N ALA A 75 -11.25 -15.90 -13.88
CA ALA A 75 -12.37 -15.07 -13.46
C ALA A 75 -11.94 -13.60 -13.31
N ALA A 76 -10.75 -13.35 -12.74
CA ALA A 76 -10.19 -12.02 -12.55
C ALA A 76 -10.03 -11.23 -13.86
N ARG A 77 -9.67 -11.90 -14.97
CA ARG A 77 -9.55 -11.28 -16.30
C ARG A 77 -10.87 -10.72 -16.84
N THR A 78 -11.98 -11.36 -16.47
CA THR A 78 -13.33 -10.99 -16.89
C THR A 78 -14.09 -10.15 -15.86
N ALA A 79 -13.54 -10.01 -14.66
CA ALA A 79 -14.21 -9.36 -13.55
C ALA A 79 -14.25 -7.83 -13.77
N ILE A 80 -15.44 -7.25 -13.66
CA ILE A 80 -15.63 -5.79 -13.68
C ILE A 80 -15.42 -5.28 -12.25
N THR A 81 -14.18 -4.88 -11.95
CA THR A 81 -13.79 -4.31 -10.65
C THR A 81 -12.98 -3.03 -10.85
N ALA A 82 -12.61 -2.36 -9.75
CA ALA A 82 -11.67 -1.24 -9.81
C ALA A 82 -10.23 -1.68 -10.18
N LEU A 83 -9.94 -2.99 -10.13
CA LEU A 83 -8.65 -3.57 -10.51
C LEU A 83 -8.56 -3.69 -12.04
N GLN A 84 -7.36 -3.48 -12.58
CA GLN A 84 -7.07 -3.59 -14.00
C GLN A 84 -6.06 -4.71 -14.23
N TRP A 85 -6.56 -5.94 -14.32
CA TRP A 85 -5.70 -7.10 -14.58
C TRP A 85 -5.19 -7.12 -16.02
N LYS A 86 -3.87 -7.20 -16.20
CA LYS A 86 -3.20 -7.34 -17.49
C LYS A 86 -2.04 -8.31 -17.43
N ASP A 87 -1.80 -8.96 -18.56
CA ASP A 87 -0.62 -9.77 -18.78
C ASP A 87 0.61 -8.88 -18.96
N VAL A 88 1.60 -9.07 -18.09
CA VAL A 88 2.85 -8.31 -18.09
C VAL A 88 4.02 -9.27 -18.32
N LEU A 89 4.92 -8.87 -19.21
CA LEU A 89 6.18 -9.57 -19.45
C LEU A 89 7.18 -9.21 -18.35
N LEU A 90 7.69 -10.21 -17.64
CA LEU A 90 8.63 -10.01 -16.55
C LEU A 90 10.07 -10.30 -17.00
N GLY A 91 10.87 -9.24 -17.13
CA GLY A 91 12.30 -9.32 -17.46
C GLY A 91 12.61 -10.00 -18.80
N ASP A 92 13.87 -10.43 -18.96
CA ASP A 92 14.38 -11.06 -20.20
C ASP A 92 13.99 -12.54 -20.33
N SER A 93 13.36 -13.14 -19.31
CA SER A 93 12.99 -14.56 -19.32
C SER A 93 11.72 -14.85 -20.13
N GLY A 94 10.99 -13.82 -20.57
CA GLY A 94 9.81 -13.96 -21.42
C GLY A 94 8.56 -14.52 -20.70
N ASN A 95 8.57 -14.56 -19.36
CA ASN A 95 7.41 -15.03 -18.60
C ASN A 95 6.30 -13.99 -18.60
N ILE A 96 5.07 -14.45 -18.84
CA ILE A 96 3.87 -13.63 -18.79
C ILE A 96 3.14 -13.92 -17.49
N ILE A 97 2.93 -12.88 -16.68
CA ILE A 97 2.24 -12.97 -15.40
C ILE A 97 1.08 -11.97 -15.39
N LEU A 98 -0.07 -12.40 -14.87
CA LEU A 98 -1.20 -11.53 -14.66
C LEU A 98 -0.90 -10.59 -13.49
N CYS A 99 -0.93 -9.29 -13.76
CA CYS A 99 -0.69 -8.24 -12.76
C CYS A 99 -1.85 -7.24 -12.77
N ASP A 100 -2.19 -6.69 -11.61
CA ASP A 100 -3.03 -5.50 -11.54
C ASP A 100 -2.19 -4.26 -11.87
N ILE A 101 -2.65 -3.48 -12.83
CA ILE A 101 -2.02 -2.24 -13.30
C ILE A 101 -2.89 -1.00 -13.02
N SER A 102 -3.90 -1.12 -12.15
CA SER A 102 -4.76 0.01 -11.76
C SER A 102 -3.98 1.12 -11.04
N THR A 103 -2.83 0.77 -10.44
CA THR A 103 -1.88 1.70 -9.82
C THR A 103 -0.70 2.01 -10.75
N LYS A 104 0.15 2.96 -10.36
CA LYS A 104 1.28 3.40 -11.19
C LYS A 104 2.36 2.33 -11.40
N ARG A 105 2.34 1.22 -10.65
CA ARG A 105 3.27 0.10 -10.75
C ARG A 105 2.49 -1.23 -10.83
N PRO A 106 2.80 -2.11 -11.81
CA PRO A 106 2.14 -3.42 -11.92
C PRO A 106 2.39 -4.26 -10.66
N ARG A 107 1.37 -4.95 -10.14
CA ARG A 107 1.50 -5.83 -8.96
C ARG A 107 0.94 -7.23 -9.24
N THR A 108 1.71 -8.27 -8.90
CA THR A 108 1.37 -9.70 -9.10
C THR A 108 0.48 -10.25 -8.00
#